data_AF-A0A367KMN2-F1
#
_entry.id   AF-A0A367KMN2-F1
#
_cell.length_a   1.000
_cell.length_b   1.000
_cell.length_c   1.000
_cell.angle_alpha   90.00
_cell.angle_beta   90.00
_cell.angle_gamma   90.00
#
_symmetry.space_group_name_H-M   'P 1'
#
loop_
_entity.id
_entity.type
_entity.pdbx_description
1 polymer ?
#
loop_
_entity_poly.entity_id
_entity_poly.type
_entity_poly.pdbx_seq_one_letter_code
_entity_poly.pdbx_strand_id
1 'polypeptide(L)'
;NDEKKEEGEKEDGSSSSQSQEEKQQQEKDIVDSVKEEHEMTIFNSLGRDESFDSLKEQEAKCGFLDYLGGDGHLTWIPMHFDSLILHKLMRFREINIIGAQAFKILNDIRVLSLSFIFVFGHTSLSNPRLCEYLNIENCSLYCQQAKIPTIENVQGAISDLLQLQFLYSNNIPNFDQLNFTINNTTGLAKKIITNIYNCLLTWNNSKMTESQFSDQALFPLVLPLFAGRLDFEISKFDKTMIAMEDYKPDLLVLLKLRFDIRVDFFVCEIKKPCCSSNKYETDFVKIQREMKAIIDQQIDLGINNPICYGLLVEGYDCYLYRMSLEYEAEYRSHLIAQFRTLRDALDIMLLLPAINILSYLDVNIYISSHKSMS
;
A
#
# COMPACT_ATOMS: atom_id res chain seq x y z
N ASN A 1 -0.88 7.59 85.04
CA ASN A 1 0.59 7.59 84.94
C ASN A 1 0.91 7.25 83.49
N ASP A 2 1.28 8.16 82.60
CA ASP A 2 1.67 9.57 82.67
C ASP A 2 1.19 10.19 81.35
N GLU A 3 0.34 11.22 81.36
CA GLU A 3 0.69 12.65 81.39
C GLU A 3 1.52 13.17 80.19
N LYS A 4 0.91 14.17 79.50
CA LYS A 4 1.52 15.25 78.70
C LYS A 4 2.00 14.84 77.29
N LYS A 5 1.80 15.64 76.24
CA LYS A 5 1.54 17.08 76.13
C LYS A 5 0.99 17.38 74.73
N GLU A 6 -0.03 18.24 74.68
CA GLU A 6 -0.46 18.97 73.49
C GLU A 6 0.65 19.92 73.03
N GLU A 7 0.89 19.99 71.73
CA GLU A 7 1.37 21.19 71.04
C GLU A 7 0.72 21.21 69.67
N GLY A 8 -0.06 22.26 69.43
CA GLY A 8 -0.78 22.50 68.19
C GLY A 8 0.07 23.30 67.23
N GLU A 9 0.09 22.87 65.97
CA GLU A 9 0.53 23.68 64.84
C GLU A 9 -0.68 23.96 63.95
N LYS A 10 -1.04 25.25 63.89
CA LYS A 10 -1.88 25.81 62.84
C LYS A 10 -0.95 26.13 61.67
N GLU A 11 -1.04 25.36 60.60
CA GLU A 11 -0.46 25.75 59.32
C GLU A 11 -1.48 26.56 58.51
N ASP A 12 -1.10 27.80 58.22
CA ASP A 12 -1.81 28.74 57.35
C ASP A 12 -1.78 28.22 55.91
N GLY A 13 -2.87 27.59 55.48
CA GLY A 13 -3.12 27.28 54.08
C GLY A 13 -3.68 28.48 53.34
N SER A 14 -2.84 29.26 52.65
CA SER A 14 -3.28 30.22 51.62
C SER A 14 -2.11 30.85 50.84
N SER A 15 -1.31 30.08 50.07
CA SER A 15 -0.43 30.68 49.04
C SER A 15 0.13 29.75 47.95
N SER A 16 -0.53 28.62 47.60
CA SER A 16 0.07 27.64 46.67
C SER A 16 -0.61 27.49 45.30
N SER A 17 -1.67 28.25 45.00
CA SER A 17 -2.42 28.11 43.74
C SER A 17 -1.78 28.82 42.55
N GLN A 18 -1.08 29.96 42.74
CA GLN A 18 -0.44 30.68 41.63
C GLN A 18 0.82 29.99 41.09
N SER A 19 1.57 29.26 41.93
CA SER A 19 2.80 28.58 41.49
C SER A 19 2.56 27.32 40.66
N GLN A 20 1.33 26.79 40.66
CA GLN A 20 0.97 25.60 39.86
C GLN A 20 0.50 25.99 38.46
N GLU A 21 -0.22 27.11 38.29
CA GLU A 21 -0.62 27.62 36.97
C GLU A 21 0.57 28.11 36.15
N GLU A 22 1.55 28.80 36.76
CA GLU A 22 2.77 29.23 36.07
C GLU A 22 3.61 28.06 35.58
N LYS A 23 3.71 26.97 36.36
CA LYS A 23 4.40 25.74 35.93
C LYS A 23 3.68 25.04 34.77
N GLN A 24 2.35 24.95 34.81
CA GLN A 24 1.58 24.34 33.71
C GLN A 24 1.67 25.16 32.42
N GLN A 25 1.69 26.48 32.51
CA GLN A 25 1.88 27.34 31.34
C GLN A 25 3.29 27.21 30.77
N GLN A 26 4.31 27.17 31.62
CA GLN A 26 5.70 27.03 31.19
C GLN A 26 5.99 25.65 30.55
N GLU A 27 5.39 24.57 31.08
CA GLU A 27 5.44 23.24 30.44
C GLU A 27 4.73 23.22 29.08
N LYS A 28 3.60 23.92 28.96
CA LYS A 28 2.87 24.03 27.69
C LYS A 28 3.67 24.79 26.62
N ASP A 29 4.29 25.91 26.98
CA ASP A 29 5.09 26.70 26.05
C ASP A 29 6.35 25.94 25.58
N ILE A 30 6.96 25.12 26.46
CA ILE A 30 8.07 24.23 26.08
C ILE A 30 7.58 23.14 25.11
N VAL A 31 6.41 22.54 25.34
CA VAL A 31 5.86 21.51 24.44
C VAL A 31 5.52 22.10 23.07
N ASP A 32 4.96 23.31 23.03
CA ASP A 32 4.60 23.97 21.77
C ASP A 32 5.86 24.40 20.97
N SER A 33 6.91 24.91 21.62
CA SER A 33 8.18 25.26 20.95
C SER A 33 8.92 24.05 20.37
N VAL A 34 9.00 22.93 21.10
CA VAL A 34 9.63 21.69 20.61
C VAL A 34 8.87 21.14 19.40
N LYS A 35 7.55 21.31 19.38
CA LYS A 35 6.68 20.90 18.28
C LYS A 35 6.95 21.73 17.02
N GLU A 36 7.11 23.05 17.14
CA GLU A 36 7.44 23.93 16.01
C GLU A 36 8.83 23.64 15.42
N GLU A 37 9.86 23.41 16.24
CA GLU A 37 11.21 23.06 15.76
C GLU A 37 11.21 21.73 14.99
N HIS A 38 10.47 20.74 15.48
CA HIS A 38 10.33 19.46 14.80
C HIS A 38 9.63 19.61 13.44
N GLU A 39 8.59 20.44 13.36
CA GLU A 39 7.88 20.71 12.12
C GLU A 39 8.74 21.43 11.09
N MET A 40 9.52 22.41 11.53
CA MET A 40 10.49 23.08 10.67
C MET A 40 11.54 22.09 10.13
N THR A 41 11.94 21.11 10.94
CA THR A 41 12.85 20.06 10.49
C THR A 41 12.23 19.18 9.40
N ILE A 42 10.97 18.75 9.59
CA ILE A 42 10.18 17.99 8.60
C ILE A 42 10.02 18.80 7.30
N PHE A 43 9.65 20.07 7.44
CA PHE A 43 9.45 20.97 6.32
C PHE A 43 10.73 21.14 5.49
N ASN A 44 11.87 21.26 6.18
CA ASN A 44 13.18 21.37 5.55
C ASN A 44 13.68 20.05 4.92
N SER A 45 13.34 18.88 5.48
CA SER A 45 13.73 17.60 4.89
C SER A 45 12.97 17.32 3.59
N LEU A 46 11.69 17.65 3.55
CA LEU A 46 10.84 17.50 2.36
C LEU A 46 11.18 18.47 1.21
N GLY A 47 11.90 19.56 1.50
CA GLY A 47 12.30 20.55 0.49
C GLY A 47 13.53 20.15 -0.34
N ARG A 48 14.24 19.07 0.00
CA ARG A 48 15.50 18.67 -0.64
C ARG A 48 15.37 17.59 -1.71
N ASP A 49 14.18 17.00 -1.89
CA ASP A 49 13.94 16.07 -2.98
C ASP A 49 13.75 16.84 -4.29
N GLU A 50 14.82 16.91 -5.08
CA GLU A 50 14.81 17.48 -6.44
C GLU A 50 14.24 16.50 -7.48
N SER A 51 13.34 15.58 -7.10
CA SER A 51 12.95 14.45 -7.96
C SER A 51 12.04 14.82 -9.14
N PHE A 52 11.65 16.10 -9.29
CA PHE A 52 10.83 16.58 -10.40
C PHE A 52 11.45 17.80 -11.07
N ASP A 53 11.52 17.76 -12.41
CA ASP A 53 11.88 18.90 -13.27
C ASP A 53 10.98 20.12 -12.95
N SER A 54 11.48 21.34 -13.14
CA SER A 54 10.85 22.58 -12.65
C SER A 54 9.35 22.69 -13.02
N LEU A 55 8.52 23.10 -12.06
CA LEU A 55 7.07 23.28 -12.13
C LEU A 55 6.48 23.97 -13.35
N LYS A 56 7.27 24.82 -14.01
CA LYS A 56 6.84 25.48 -15.23
C LYS A 56 6.42 24.48 -16.31
N GLU A 57 6.96 23.26 -16.29
CA GLU A 57 6.57 22.19 -17.20
C GLU A 57 5.29 21.44 -16.76
N GLN A 58 5.02 21.35 -15.46
CA GLN A 58 3.81 20.71 -14.92
C GLN A 58 2.58 21.64 -15.00
N GLU A 59 2.74 22.93 -14.70
CA GLU A 59 1.69 23.97 -14.79
C GLU A 59 1.07 24.07 -16.19
N ALA A 60 1.83 23.77 -17.24
CA ALA A 60 1.37 23.79 -18.61
C ALA A 60 0.47 22.59 -18.98
N LYS A 61 0.47 21.51 -18.18
CA LYS A 61 -0.25 20.26 -18.46
C LYS A 61 -1.33 19.91 -17.45
N CYS A 62 -1.14 20.24 -16.19
CA CYS A 62 -2.14 20.12 -15.13
C CYS A 62 -2.32 21.50 -14.53
N GLY A 63 -3.54 22.04 -14.55
CA GLY A 63 -3.84 23.27 -13.83
C GLY A 63 -3.28 23.12 -12.41
N PHE A 64 -2.52 24.12 -11.96
CA PHE A 64 -1.66 24.20 -10.77
C PHE A 64 -2.14 23.50 -9.47
N LEU A 65 -3.41 23.11 -9.37
CA LEU A 65 -4.08 22.57 -8.19
C LEU A 65 -5.16 21.50 -8.48
N ASP A 66 -5.15 20.81 -9.62
CA ASP A 66 -6.12 19.73 -9.88
C ASP A 66 -5.96 18.53 -8.92
N TYR A 67 -4.84 18.50 -8.17
CA TYR A 67 -4.58 17.56 -7.06
C TYR A 67 -5.42 17.85 -5.80
N LEU A 68 -6.19 18.95 -5.78
CA LEU A 68 -7.26 19.19 -4.80
C LEU A 68 -8.60 18.57 -5.23
N GLY A 69 -8.57 17.65 -6.21
CA GLY A 69 -9.72 16.97 -6.79
C GLY A 69 -10.69 16.42 -5.76
N GLY A 70 -11.93 16.87 -5.90
CA GLY A 70 -12.87 17.24 -4.83
C GLY A 70 -13.34 18.67 -5.13
N ASP A 71 -14.29 19.21 -4.40
CA ASP A 71 -14.96 20.51 -4.66
C ASP A 71 -14.02 21.74 -4.49
N GLY A 72 -12.69 21.53 -4.52
CA GLY A 72 -11.67 22.54 -4.32
C GLY A 72 -11.53 22.98 -2.87
N HIS A 73 -12.20 22.29 -1.94
CA HIS A 73 -12.13 22.63 -0.52
C HIS A 73 -10.78 22.20 0.07
N LEU A 74 -9.91 23.19 0.29
CA LEU A 74 -8.67 23.04 1.04
C LEU A 74 -8.93 22.49 2.46
N THR A 75 -10.09 22.83 3.02
CA THR A 75 -10.55 22.46 4.36
C THR A 75 -11.57 21.33 4.27
N TRP A 76 -11.16 20.12 4.66
CA TRP A 76 -12.08 19.04 4.96
C TRP A 76 -12.09 18.86 6.48
N ILE A 77 -13.28 18.90 7.08
CA ILE A 77 -13.46 18.81 8.54
C ILE A 77 -14.18 17.48 8.80
N PRO A 78 -13.49 16.45 9.31
CA PRO A 78 -14.14 15.20 9.68
C PRO A 78 -15.32 15.43 10.62
N MET A 79 -16.42 14.73 10.39
CA MET A 79 -17.57 14.78 11.31
C MET A 79 -17.23 14.20 12.70
N HIS A 80 -16.21 13.34 12.79
CA HIS A 80 -15.79 12.68 14.02
C HIS A 80 -14.25 12.77 14.20
N PHE A 81 -13.81 13.55 15.18
CA PHE A 81 -12.38 13.81 15.48
C PHE A 81 -11.79 12.91 16.57
N ASP A 82 -12.47 11.83 16.96
CA ASP A 82 -12.08 11.07 18.16
C ASP A 82 -10.82 10.21 17.96
N SER A 83 -10.25 10.23 16.75
CA SER A 83 -9.08 9.45 16.38
C SER A 83 -7.80 10.31 16.38
N LEU A 84 -6.91 10.05 17.35
CA LEU A 84 -5.60 10.72 17.44
C LEU A 84 -4.77 10.56 16.15
N ILE A 85 -4.91 9.41 15.46
CA ILE A 85 -4.21 9.18 14.19
C ILE A 85 -4.77 10.05 13.07
N LEU A 86 -6.09 10.21 12.97
CA LEU A 86 -6.71 11.06 11.95
C LEU A 86 -6.23 12.51 12.08
N HIS A 87 -6.17 13.04 13.30
CA HIS A 87 -5.64 14.38 13.56
C HIS A 87 -4.18 14.52 13.09
N LYS A 88 -3.34 13.52 13.34
CA LYS A 88 -1.94 13.51 12.88
C LYS A 88 -1.83 13.48 11.36
N LEU A 89 -2.66 12.69 10.69
CA LEU A 89 -2.68 12.59 9.21
C LEU A 89 -3.19 13.88 8.57
N MET A 90 -4.22 14.51 9.13
CA MET A 90 -4.70 15.82 8.65
C MET A 90 -3.64 16.90 8.83
N ARG A 91 -2.97 16.96 9.99
CA ARG A 91 -1.83 17.86 10.20
C ARG A 91 -0.71 17.61 9.19
N PHE A 92 -0.40 16.35 8.89
CA PHE A 92 0.59 16.02 7.88
C PHE A 92 0.18 16.50 6.48
N ARG A 93 -1.10 16.34 6.11
CA ARG A 93 -1.63 16.91 4.87
C ARG A 93 -1.49 18.43 4.84
N GLU A 94 -1.82 19.13 5.92
CA GLU A 94 -1.66 20.59 6.03
C GLU A 94 -0.22 21.04 5.81
N ILE A 95 0.76 20.36 6.44
CA ILE A 95 2.19 20.62 6.21
C ILE A 95 2.55 20.44 4.73
N ASN A 96 2.04 19.38 4.09
CA ASN A 96 2.29 19.13 2.67
C ASN A 96 1.61 20.17 1.75
N ILE A 97 0.43 20.68 2.11
CA ILE A 97 -0.21 21.81 1.42
C ILE A 97 0.67 23.06 1.49
N ILE A 98 1.13 23.42 2.69
CA ILE A 98 2.00 24.59 2.89
C ILE A 98 3.30 24.42 2.10
N GLY A 99 3.91 23.23 2.17
CA GLY A 99 5.13 22.91 1.44
C GLY A 99 4.96 22.99 -0.08
N ALA A 100 3.88 22.40 -0.61
CA ALA A 100 3.54 22.50 -2.03
C ALA A 100 3.26 23.95 -2.46
N GLN A 101 2.58 24.74 -1.64
CA GLN A 101 2.31 26.15 -1.95
C GLN A 101 3.58 27.01 -1.89
N ALA A 102 4.45 26.80 -0.92
CA ALA A 102 5.64 27.62 -0.68
C ALA A 102 6.78 27.28 -1.66
N PHE A 103 7.10 25.99 -1.81
CA PHE A 103 8.24 25.55 -2.62
C PHE A 103 7.85 25.18 -4.04
N LYS A 104 6.55 25.03 -4.29
CA LYS A 104 6.02 24.51 -5.55
C LYS A 104 6.45 23.07 -5.84
N ILE A 105 7.28 22.41 -5.04
CA ILE A 105 7.72 21.03 -5.32
C ILE A 105 6.62 20.03 -4.94
N LEU A 106 6.21 19.17 -5.88
CA LEU A 106 5.31 18.05 -5.64
C LEU A 106 6.09 16.75 -5.75
N ASN A 107 6.38 16.09 -4.62
CA ASN A 107 6.84 14.71 -4.62
C ASN A 107 5.64 13.77 -4.44
N ASP A 108 5.86 12.46 -4.64
CA ASP A 108 4.81 11.45 -4.57
C ASP A 108 4.01 11.50 -3.27
N ILE A 109 4.70 11.65 -2.13
CA ILE A 109 4.09 11.70 -0.81
C ILE A 109 3.17 12.93 -0.68
N ARG A 110 3.61 14.10 -1.18
CA ARG A 110 2.78 15.30 -1.25
C ARG A 110 1.54 15.05 -2.10
N VAL A 111 1.71 14.56 -3.33
CA VAL A 111 0.58 14.29 -4.26
C VAL A 111 -0.46 13.36 -3.62
N LEU A 112 -0.01 12.29 -2.97
CA LEU A 112 -0.90 11.34 -2.30
C LEU A 112 -1.60 11.97 -1.09
N SER A 113 -0.89 12.70 -0.23
CA SER A 113 -1.49 13.35 0.94
C SER A 113 -2.52 14.42 0.56
N LEU A 114 -2.28 15.16 -0.53
CA LEU A 114 -3.23 16.14 -1.07
C LEU A 114 -4.53 15.47 -1.53
N SER A 115 -4.40 14.24 -2.05
CA SER A 115 -5.49 13.34 -2.46
C SER A 115 -6.09 12.54 -1.30
N PHE A 116 -5.75 12.86 -0.03
CA PHE A 116 -6.19 12.15 1.18
C PHE A 116 -5.73 10.68 1.26
N ILE A 117 -4.72 10.30 0.49
CA ILE A 117 -4.15 8.95 0.49
C ILE A 117 -2.93 8.91 1.40
N PHE A 118 -2.96 8.02 2.37
CA PHE A 118 -1.90 7.83 3.35
C PHE A 118 -1.32 6.42 3.23
N VAL A 119 -0.08 6.32 2.76
CA VAL A 119 0.59 5.04 2.50
C VAL A 119 1.47 4.65 3.69
N PHE A 120 1.26 3.44 4.20
CA PHE A 120 1.99 2.85 5.31
C PHE A 120 2.85 1.67 4.83
N GLY A 121 4.03 1.49 5.44
CA GLY A 121 4.93 0.37 5.20
C GLY A 121 5.79 0.48 3.94
N HIS A 122 5.45 1.37 2.99
CA HIS A 122 6.30 1.62 1.83
C HIS A 122 7.62 2.28 2.27
N THR A 123 8.73 1.71 1.83
CA THR A 123 10.06 2.30 1.98
C THR A 123 10.68 2.52 0.63
N SER A 124 10.86 3.78 0.26
CA SER A 124 11.83 4.14 -0.75
C SER A 124 13.08 4.70 -0.05
N LEU A 125 14.25 4.47 -0.63
CA LEU A 125 15.49 5.13 -0.21
C LEU A 125 15.38 6.66 -0.27
N SER A 126 14.49 7.20 -1.11
CA SER A 126 14.28 8.63 -1.32
C SER A 126 13.24 9.26 -0.39
N ASN A 127 12.32 8.49 0.20
CA ASN A 127 11.20 9.06 0.95
C ASN A 127 11.19 8.52 2.39
N PRO A 128 11.34 9.39 3.41
CA PRO A 128 11.13 8.99 4.80
C PRO A 128 9.73 8.43 4.97
N ARG A 129 9.59 7.41 5.82
CA ARG A 129 8.28 6.75 6.00
C ARG A 129 7.29 7.78 6.55
N LEU A 130 6.02 7.73 6.14
CA LEU A 130 4.95 8.52 6.77
C LEU A 130 5.00 8.43 8.30
N CYS A 131 5.35 7.25 8.80
CA CYS A 131 5.56 6.98 10.21
C CYS A 131 6.65 7.80 10.90
N GLU A 132 7.75 8.07 10.21
CA GLU A 132 8.85 8.88 10.72
C GLU A 132 8.40 10.35 10.85
N TYR A 133 7.53 10.81 9.94
CA TYR A 133 6.96 12.16 9.99
C TYR A 133 5.95 12.35 11.12
N LEU A 134 5.10 11.36 11.36
CA LEU A 134 3.97 11.55 12.28
C LEU A 134 4.36 11.39 13.76
N ASN A 135 5.62 11.04 14.07
CA ASN A 135 6.08 10.62 15.39
C ASN A 135 5.02 9.76 16.09
N ILE A 136 4.44 8.80 15.36
CA ILE A 136 3.41 7.93 15.94
C ILE A 136 4.15 6.95 16.84
N GLU A 137 3.96 7.10 18.15
CA GLU A 137 4.23 6.02 19.08
C GLU A 137 3.51 4.76 18.57
N ASN A 138 4.26 3.67 18.41
CA ASN A 138 3.80 2.45 17.77
C ASN A 138 3.52 2.55 16.26
N CYS A 139 4.26 3.37 15.51
CA CYS A 139 4.15 3.32 14.05
C CYS A 139 4.54 1.96 13.46
N SER A 140 5.28 1.16 14.22
CA SER A 140 5.48 -0.26 13.97
C SER A 140 4.17 -1.07 13.90
N LEU A 141 3.05 -0.63 14.50
CA LEU A 141 1.73 -1.27 14.34
C LEU A 141 1.11 -0.97 12.97
N TYR A 142 1.25 0.26 12.48
CA TYR A 142 0.68 0.67 11.19
C TYR A 142 1.56 0.25 9.99
N CYS A 143 2.86 0.24 10.20
CA CYS A 143 3.85 -0.31 9.27
C CYS A 143 4.13 -1.80 9.51
N GLN A 144 3.45 -2.45 10.45
CA GLN A 144 3.59 -3.89 10.60
C GLN A 144 3.05 -4.50 9.32
N GLN A 145 3.95 -5.05 8.50
CA GLN A 145 3.57 -5.95 7.43
C GLN A 145 2.60 -6.96 8.02
N ALA A 146 1.56 -7.30 7.25
CA ALA A 146 0.57 -8.25 7.73
C ALA A 146 1.32 -9.48 8.26
N LYS A 147 0.90 -9.98 9.43
CA LYS A 147 1.42 -11.24 9.95
C LYS A 147 0.92 -12.35 9.05
N ILE A 148 1.60 -12.54 7.92
CA ILE A 148 1.24 -13.50 6.90
C ILE A 148 1.55 -14.88 7.49
N PRO A 149 0.52 -15.70 7.77
CA PRO A 149 0.74 -17.04 8.23
C PRO A 149 1.49 -17.81 7.16
N THR A 150 2.30 -18.75 7.62
CA THR A 150 2.96 -19.68 6.71
C THR A 150 1.90 -20.59 6.08
N ILE A 151 1.98 -20.81 4.76
CA ILE A 151 1.06 -21.68 4.02
C ILE A 151 1.04 -23.08 4.61
N GLU A 152 -0.13 -23.71 4.51
CA GLU A 152 -0.25 -25.14 4.78
C GLU A 152 0.67 -25.90 3.80
N ASN A 153 1.48 -26.79 4.35
CA ASN A 153 2.44 -27.61 3.61
C ASN A 153 3.57 -26.86 2.86
N VAL A 154 4.26 -25.94 3.54
CA VAL A 154 5.51 -25.34 3.02
C VAL A 154 6.51 -26.39 2.53
N GLN A 155 6.66 -27.52 3.24
CA GLN A 155 7.61 -28.56 2.85
C GLN A 155 7.25 -29.16 1.47
N GLY A 156 5.97 -29.34 1.18
CA GLY A 156 5.51 -29.73 -0.14
C GLY A 156 5.85 -28.70 -1.21
N ALA A 157 5.63 -27.41 -0.92
CA ALA A 157 6.00 -26.33 -1.85
C ALA A 157 7.51 -26.26 -2.11
N ILE A 158 8.33 -26.41 -1.05
CA ILE A 158 9.79 -26.48 -1.18
C ILE A 158 10.19 -27.67 -2.06
N SER A 159 9.65 -28.86 -1.78
CA SER A 159 9.95 -30.06 -2.56
C SER A 159 9.61 -29.89 -4.03
N ASP A 160 8.41 -29.36 -4.33
CA ASP A 160 7.95 -29.16 -5.70
C ASP A 160 8.79 -28.10 -6.43
N LEU A 161 9.21 -27.02 -5.75
CA LEU A 161 10.09 -25.98 -6.31
C LEU A 161 11.53 -26.49 -6.55
N LEU A 162 12.09 -27.28 -5.63
CA LEU A 162 13.40 -27.90 -5.82
C LEU A 162 13.39 -28.86 -7.01
N GLN A 163 12.31 -29.62 -7.16
CA GLN A 163 12.15 -30.52 -8.29
C GLN A 163 11.95 -29.77 -9.61
N LEU A 164 11.18 -28.67 -9.59
CA LEU A 164 11.06 -27.76 -10.72
C LEU A 164 12.43 -27.23 -11.18
N GLN A 165 13.25 -26.77 -10.22
CA GLN A 165 14.61 -26.30 -10.49
C GLN A 165 15.47 -27.42 -11.09
N PHE A 166 15.41 -28.64 -10.53
CA PHE A 166 16.12 -29.80 -11.08
C PHE A 166 15.70 -30.12 -12.52
N LEU A 167 14.41 -30.16 -12.82
CA LEU A 167 13.89 -30.46 -14.16
C LEU A 167 14.35 -29.41 -15.18
N TYR A 168 14.30 -28.13 -14.80
CA TYR A 168 14.76 -27.03 -15.65
C TYR A 168 16.27 -27.13 -15.92
N SER A 169 17.09 -27.33 -14.88
CA SER A 169 18.55 -27.43 -15.03
C SER A 169 19.00 -28.59 -15.91
N ASN A 170 18.20 -29.65 -16.01
CA ASN A 170 18.50 -30.82 -16.85
C ASN A 170 17.85 -30.76 -18.23
N ASN A 171 17.19 -29.65 -18.61
CA ASN A 171 16.47 -29.49 -19.88
C ASN A 171 15.48 -30.64 -20.16
N ILE A 172 14.73 -31.09 -19.15
CA ILE A 172 13.74 -32.18 -19.30
C ILE A 172 12.38 -31.56 -19.68
N PRO A 173 11.91 -31.68 -20.94
CA PRO A 173 10.77 -30.90 -21.43
C PRO A 173 9.41 -31.59 -21.23
N ASN A 174 9.31 -32.64 -20.39
CA ASN A 174 8.12 -33.48 -20.35
C ASN A 174 7.09 -33.03 -19.29
N PHE A 175 5.98 -32.48 -19.78
CA PHE A 175 4.84 -31.99 -19.00
C PHE A 175 4.10 -33.09 -18.20
N ASP A 176 4.00 -34.29 -18.79
CA ASP A 176 3.33 -35.42 -18.13
C ASP A 176 4.10 -35.86 -16.88
N GLN A 177 5.44 -35.73 -16.91
CA GLN A 177 6.27 -35.96 -15.74
C GLN A 177 6.05 -34.87 -14.68
N LEU A 178 5.80 -33.61 -15.06
CA LEU A 178 5.57 -32.53 -14.10
C LEU A 178 4.26 -32.71 -13.32
N ASN A 179 3.16 -33.06 -13.99
CA ASN A 179 1.88 -33.31 -13.31
C ASN A 179 1.93 -34.50 -12.36
N PHE A 180 2.70 -35.53 -12.70
CA PHE A 180 2.99 -36.65 -11.80
C PHE A 180 3.91 -36.26 -10.64
N THR A 181 4.64 -35.16 -10.77
CA THR A 181 5.71 -34.75 -9.87
C THR A 181 5.24 -33.75 -8.82
N ILE A 182 4.44 -32.74 -9.22
CA ILE A 182 3.87 -31.73 -8.32
C ILE A 182 2.64 -32.34 -7.61
N ASN A 183 2.90 -33.27 -6.71
CA ASN A 183 1.86 -33.95 -5.93
C ASN A 183 1.81 -33.48 -4.48
N ASN A 184 2.84 -32.75 -4.02
CA ASN A 184 2.93 -32.36 -2.62
C ASN A 184 2.16 -31.07 -2.34
N THR A 185 2.12 -30.14 -3.29
CA THR A 185 1.30 -28.93 -3.19
C THR A 185 -0.13 -29.15 -3.67
N THR A 186 -1.05 -28.39 -3.09
CA THR A 186 -2.47 -28.35 -3.49
C THR A 186 -2.93 -26.90 -3.67
N GLY A 187 -4.16 -26.73 -4.13
CA GLY A 187 -4.80 -25.42 -4.21
C GLY A 187 -4.05 -24.41 -5.10
N LEU A 188 -3.90 -23.18 -4.60
CA LEU A 188 -3.28 -22.08 -5.32
C LEU A 188 -1.80 -22.31 -5.58
N ALA A 189 -1.04 -22.82 -4.60
CA ALA A 189 0.39 -23.06 -4.74
C ALA A 189 0.70 -23.96 -5.94
N LYS A 190 -0.03 -25.07 -6.07
CA LYS A 190 0.10 -25.97 -7.22
C LYS A 190 -0.19 -25.26 -8.55
N LYS A 191 -1.26 -24.47 -8.63
CA LYS A 191 -1.61 -23.70 -9.85
C LYS A 191 -0.50 -22.72 -10.24
N ILE A 192 0.07 -22.01 -9.26
CA ILE A 192 1.18 -21.07 -9.48
C ILE A 192 2.41 -21.81 -10.01
N ILE A 193 2.85 -22.88 -9.33
CA ILE A 193 4.05 -23.63 -9.73
C ILE A 193 3.89 -24.22 -11.14
N THR A 194 2.73 -24.81 -11.43
CA THR A 194 2.42 -25.34 -12.77
C THR A 194 2.47 -24.24 -13.83
N ASN A 195 1.85 -23.08 -13.59
CA ASN A 195 1.86 -21.99 -14.56
C ASN A 195 3.28 -21.44 -14.80
N ILE A 196 4.07 -21.32 -13.75
CA ILE A 196 5.46 -20.86 -13.85
C ILE A 196 6.31 -21.82 -14.67
N TYR A 197 6.19 -23.13 -14.45
CA TYR A 197 6.93 -24.11 -15.25
C TYR A 197 6.66 -23.92 -16.75
N ASN A 198 5.39 -23.73 -17.12
CA ASN A 198 4.98 -23.56 -18.51
C ASN A 198 5.61 -22.32 -19.12
N CYS A 199 5.69 -21.24 -18.34
CA CYS A 199 6.35 -20.01 -18.77
C CYS A 199 7.86 -20.18 -18.88
N LEU A 200 8.50 -20.92 -17.95
CA LEU A 200 9.94 -21.22 -17.99
C LEU A 200 10.36 -21.95 -19.27
N LEU A 201 9.53 -22.84 -19.81
CA LEU A 201 9.81 -23.54 -21.08
C LEU A 201 9.87 -22.58 -22.29
N THR A 202 9.22 -21.42 -22.18
CA THR A 202 9.16 -20.38 -23.23
C THR A 202 9.93 -19.13 -22.87
N TRP A 203 10.68 -19.16 -21.75
CA TRP A 203 11.32 -17.97 -21.19
C TRP A 203 12.42 -17.46 -22.13
N ASN A 204 12.32 -16.20 -22.52
CA ASN A 204 13.28 -15.59 -23.43
C ASN A 204 13.94 -14.39 -22.77
N ASN A 205 15.22 -14.55 -22.41
CA ASN A 205 16.01 -13.51 -21.74
C ASN A 205 16.41 -12.33 -22.65
N SER A 206 16.16 -12.40 -23.96
CA SER A 206 16.53 -11.32 -24.88
C SER A 206 15.42 -10.28 -25.03
N LYS A 207 15.73 -9.00 -24.73
CA LYS A 207 14.90 -7.79 -24.97
C LYS A 207 13.38 -8.02 -24.93
N MET A 208 12.86 -8.35 -23.75
CA MET A 208 11.41 -8.50 -23.55
C MET A 208 10.69 -7.16 -23.62
N THR A 209 9.53 -7.15 -24.28
CA THR A 209 8.56 -6.06 -24.16
C THR A 209 7.87 -6.10 -22.79
N GLU A 210 7.13 -5.05 -22.43
CA GLU A 210 6.40 -5.00 -21.15
C GLU A 210 5.29 -6.07 -21.08
N SER A 211 4.57 -6.27 -22.18
CA SER A 211 3.59 -7.36 -22.30
C SER A 211 4.25 -8.73 -22.14
N GLN A 212 5.39 -8.99 -22.80
CA GLN A 212 6.11 -10.24 -22.63
C GLN A 212 6.60 -10.45 -21.20
N PHE A 213 7.09 -9.38 -20.56
CA PHE A 213 7.50 -9.41 -19.16
C PHE A 213 6.32 -9.76 -18.25
N SER A 214 5.17 -9.14 -18.46
CA SER A 214 3.94 -9.42 -17.71
C SER A 214 3.49 -10.87 -17.88
N ASP A 215 3.46 -11.37 -19.12
CA ASP A 215 3.02 -12.74 -19.43
C ASP A 215 3.95 -13.81 -18.88
N GLN A 216 5.27 -13.56 -18.80
CA GLN A 216 6.23 -14.55 -18.31
C GLN A 216 6.50 -14.45 -16.81
N ALA A 217 6.69 -13.25 -16.27
CA ALA A 217 7.16 -13.07 -14.90
C ALA A 217 6.03 -12.89 -13.88
N LEU A 218 4.91 -12.27 -14.27
CA LEU A 218 3.88 -11.84 -13.32
C LEU A 218 2.58 -12.61 -13.40
N PHE A 219 1.96 -12.71 -14.59
CA PHE A 219 0.67 -13.35 -14.74
C PHE A 219 0.62 -14.82 -14.31
N PRO A 220 1.70 -15.61 -14.43
CA PRO A 220 1.75 -16.97 -13.88
C PRO A 220 1.60 -17.02 -12.35
N LEU A 221 1.99 -15.94 -11.65
CA LEU A 221 1.83 -15.79 -10.21
C LEU A 221 0.43 -15.31 -9.84
N VAL A 222 -0.05 -14.25 -10.51
CA VAL A 222 -1.23 -13.50 -10.05
C VAL A 222 -2.55 -14.09 -10.56
N LEU A 223 -2.63 -14.49 -11.84
CA LEU A 223 -3.89 -14.97 -12.43
C LEU A 223 -4.48 -16.20 -11.73
N PRO A 224 -3.68 -17.17 -11.20
CA PRO A 224 -4.20 -18.28 -10.42
C PRO A 224 -5.10 -17.90 -9.24
N LEU A 225 -4.95 -16.70 -8.67
CA LEU A 225 -5.81 -16.18 -7.59
C LEU A 225 -7.28 -16.08 -8.01
N PHE A 226 -7.52 -15.74 -9.28
CA PHE A 226 -8.84 -15.44 -9.82
C PHE A 226 -9.31 -16.54 -10.79
N ALA A 227 -8.41 -17.40 -11.25
CA ALA A 227 -8.71 -18.43 -12.23
C ALA A 227 -9.71 -19.49 -11.72
N GLY A 228 -10.79 -19.67 -12.47
CA GLY A 228 -11.85 -20.64 -12.19
C GLY A 228 -12.92 -20.13 -11.23
N ARG A 229 -12.88 -18.84 -10.86
CA ARG A 229 -13.87 -18.18 -10.00
C ARG A 229 -14.86 -17.39 -10.84
N LEU A 230 -16.15 -17.66 -10.69
CA LEU A 230 -17.21 -17.05 -11.51
C LEU A 230 -17.54 -15.61 -11.08
N ASP A 231 -17.20 -15.27 -9.84
CA ASP A 231 -17.34 -13.96 -9.22
C ASP A 231 -16.29 -12.95 -9.69
N PHE A 232 -15.29 -13.35 -10.47
CA PHE A 232 -14.28 -12.43 -11.00
C PHE A 232 -14.31 -12.34 -12.53
N GLU A 233 -14.08 -11.13 -13.04
CA GLU A 233 -13.78 -10.86 -14.44
C GLU A 233 -12.36 -10.27 -14.51
N ILE A 234 -11.50 -10.88 -15.32
CA ILE A 234 -10.11 -10.45 -15.47
C ILE A 234 -9.95 -9.80 -16.83
N SER A 235 -9.33 -8.63 -16.86
CA SER A 235 -8.90 -7.97 -18.08
C SER A 235 -7.43 -7.62 -18.03
N LYS A 236 -6.71 -7.94 -19.11
CA LYS A 236 -5.30 -7.58 -19.28
C LYS A 236 -5.21 -6.50 -20.34
N PHE A 237 -4.50 -5.42 -20.02
CA PHE A 237 -4.23 -4.28 -20.90
C PHE A 237 -5.50 -3.60 -21.43
N ASP A 238 -5.41 -2.29 -21.70
CA ASP A 238 -6.38 -1.49 -22.44
C ASP A 238 -7.84 -1.40 -21.92
N LYS A 239 -8.21 -2.10 -20.85
CA LYS A 239 -9.53 -1.96 -20.24
C LYS A 239 -9.53 -0.80 -19.25
N THR A 240 -10.47 0.11 -19.46
CA THR A 240 -10.74 1.21 -18.54
C THR A 240 -11.38 0.70 -17.27
N MET A 241 -10.99 1.30 -16.15
CA MET A 241 -11.70 1.12 -14.88
C MET A 241 -13.14 1.62 -15.00
N ILE A 242 -14.07 0.97 -14.30
CA ILE A 242 -15.45 1.48 -14.16
C ILE A 242 -15.44 2.70 -13.23
N ALA A 243 -14.62 2.67 -12.19
CA ALA A 243 -14.48 3.76 -11.23
C ALA A 243 -13.96 5.06 -11.86
N MET A 244 -13.12 4.97 -12.90
CA MET A 244 -12.54 6.12 -13.58
C MET A 244 -12.11 5.77 -15.01
N GLU A 245 -12.83 6.29 -16.01
CA GLU A 245 -12.63 5.92 -17.42
C GLU A 245 -11.24 6.26 -17.99
N ASP A 246 -10.58 7.27 -17.41
CA ASP A 246 -9.23 7.69 -17.81
C ASP A 246 -8.13 6.73 -17.32
N TYR A 247 -8.45 5.85 -16.37
CA TYR A 247 -7.50 4.89 -15.82
C TYR A 247 -7.57 3.55 -16.55
N LYS A 248 -6.40 3.10 -17.01
CA LYS A 248 -6.18 1.85 -17.74
C LYS A 248 -4.99 1.12 -17.11
N PRO A 249 -5.22 0.33 -16.05
CA PRO A 249 -4.16 -0.48 -15.45
C PRO A 249 -3.77 -1.64 -16.38
N ASP A 250 -2.56 -2.18 -16.20
CA ASP A 250 -2.07 -3.31 -16.99
C ASP A 250 -2.84 -4.60 -16.71
N LEU A 251 -3.33 -4.75 -15.47
CA LEU A 251 -4.28 -5.80 -15.08
C LEU A 251 -5.40 -5.18 -14.26
N LEU A 252 -6.64 -5.44 -14.67
CA LEU A 252 -7.85 -5.10 -13.93
C LEU A 252 -8.62 -6.38 -13.60
N VAL A 253 -9.00 -6.54 -12.34
CA VAL A 253 -9.95 -7.57 -11.92
C VAL A 253 -11.18 -6.91 -11.34
N LEU A 254 -12.33 -7.27 -11.90
CA LEU A 254 -13.64 -6.83 -11.44
C LEU A 254 -14.29 -7.93 -10.60
N LEU A 255 -14.93 -7.55 -9.51
CA LEU A 255 -15.80 -8.39 -8.71
C LEU A 255 -17.24 -8.28 -9.24
N LYS A 256 -17.86 -9.41 -9.55
CA LYS A 256 -19.27 -9.52 -9.93
C LYS A 256 -20.12 -9.72 -8.68
N LEU A 257 -20.90 -8.71 -8.34
CA LEU A 257 -21.87 -8.75 -7.26
C LEU A 257 -23.21 -9.32 -7.76
N ARG A 258 -24.22 -9.30 -6.89
CA ARG A 258 -25.59 -9.67 -7.27
C ARG A 258 -26.12 -8.73 -8.36
N PHE A 259 -27.08 -9.23 -9.12
CA PHE A 259 -27.75 -8.48 -10.20
C PHE A 259 -26.79 -7.99 -11.31
N ASP A 260 -25.68 -8.72 -11.53
CA ASP A 260 -24.65 -8.42 -12.55
C ASP A 260 -23.97 -7.04 -12.37
N ILE A 261 -24.02 -6.48 -11.15
CA ILE A 261 -23.24 -5.29 -10.81
C ILE A 261 -21.76 -5.67 -10.79
N ARG A 262 -20.93 -4.87 -11.46
CA ARG A 262 -19.47 -5.07 -11.52
C ARG A 262 -18.79 -3.91 -10.81
N VAL A 263 -17.80 -4.25 -10.01
CA VAL A 263 -17.01 -3.29 -9.25
C VAL A 263 -15.56 -3.59 -9.50
N ASP A 264 -14.75 -2.56 -9.71
CA ASP A 264 -13.31 -2.73 -9.75
C ASP A 264 -12.82 -3.22 -8.38
N PHE A 265 -11.83 -4.11 -8.34
CA PHE A 265 -11.47 -4.77 -7.07
C PHE A 265 -9.95 -4.93 -6.88
N PHE A 266 -9.25 -5.32 -7.94
CA PHE A 266 -7.81 -5.47 -7.94
C PHE A 266 -7.21 -4.82 -9.18
N VAL A 267 -6.17 -4.02 -8.99
CA VAL A 267 -5.41 -3.37 -10.08
C VAL A 267 -3.94 -3.72 -10.00
N CYS A 268 -3.28 -3.76 -11.15
CA CYS A 268 -1.84 -3.91 -11.25
C CYS A 268 -1.26 -2.90 -12.23
N GLU A 269 -0.18 -2.25 -11.81
CA GLU A 269 0.67 -1.44 -12.68
C GLU A 269 2.03 -2.13 -12.79
N ILE A 270 2.49 -2.33 -14.03
CA ILE A 270 3.67 -3.12 -14.35
C ILE A 270 4.67 -2.24 -15.09
N LYS A 271 5.91 -2.26 -14.61
CA LYS A 271 7.05 -1.73 -15.34
C LYS A 271 8.10 -2.80 -15.49
N LYS A 272 8.50 -3.04 -16.73
CA LYS A 272 9.56 -3.99 -17.01
C LYS A 272 10.91 -3.50 -16.47
N PRO A 273 11.88 -4.41 -16.25
CA PRO A 273 13.20 -4.05 -15.77
C PRO A 273 13.90 -3.01 -16.65
N CYS A 274 14.67 -2.13 -16.01
CA CYS A 274 15.46 -1.07 -16.65
C CYS A 274 14.63 -0.01 -17.39
N CYS A 275 13.32 0.09 -17.14
CA CYS A 275 12.52 1.23 -17.56
C CYS A 275 12.48 2.27 -16.45
N SER A 276 12.68 3.54 -16.82
CA SER A 276 12.47 4.66 -15.91
C SER A 276 10.97 4.90 -15.74
N SER A 277 10.58 5.27 -14.53
CA SER A 277 9.22 5.77 -14.26
C SER A 277 8.92 7.01 -15.11
N ASN A 278 7.64 7.31 -15.27
CA ASN A 278 7.18 8.55 -15.88
C ASN A 278 7.71 9.75 -15.07
N LYS A 279 8.20 10.78 -15.78
CA LYS A 279 8.75 11.99 -15.17
C LYS A 279 7.71 12.84 -14.42
N TYR A 280 6.42 12.69 -14.73
CA TYR A 280 5.37 13.57 -14.21
C TYR A 280 4.63 13.02 -13.00
N GLU A 281 4.36 11.71 -13.00
CA GLU A 281 3.68 10.98 -11.94
C GLU A 281 4.28 9.59 -11.91
N THR A 282 4.76 9.13 -10.76
CA THR A 282 5.30 7.78 -10.64
C THR A 282 4.17 6.75 -10.67
N ASP A 283 4.50 5.54 -11.10
CA ASP A 283 3.56 4.41 -11.09
C ASP A 283 3.07 4.08 -9.67
N PHE A 284 3.89 4.42 -8.65
CA PHE A 284 3.50 4.38 -7.26
C PHE A 284 2.36 5.35 -6.94
N VAL A 285 2.39 6.60 -7.41
CA VAL A 285 1.27 7.53 -7.20
C VAL A 285 0.03 7.05 -7.96
N LYS A 286 0.22 6.68 -9.23
CA LYS A 286 -0.85 6.21 -10.12
C LYS A 286 -1.66 5.09 -9.49
N ILE A 287 -1.01 4.01 -9.05
CA ILE A 287 -1.73 2.85 -8.50
C ILE A 287 -2.53 3.18 -7.24
N GLN A 288 -2.06 4.12 -6.41
CA GLN A 288 -2.77 4.52 -5.21
C GLN A 288 -4.02 5.35 -5.54
N ARG A 289 -3.97 6.19 -6.58
CA ARG A 289 -5.13 6.94 -7.06
C ARG A 289 -6.16 6.02 -7.72
N GLU A 290 -5.70 5.03 -8.48
CA GLU A 290 -6.56 3.96 -9.00
C GLU A 290 -7.27 3.25 -7.83
N MET A 291 -6.54 2.80 -6.81
CA MET A 291 -7.13 2.18 -5.62
C MET A 291 -8.13 3.09 -4.90
N LYS A 292 -7.85 4.40 -4.80
CA LYS A 292 -8.80 5.38 -4.23
C LYS A 292 -10.10 5.45 -5.04
N ALA A 293 -10.01 5.55 -6.37
CA ALA A 293 -11.18 5.58 -7.23
C ALA A 293 -12.05 4.32 -7.05
N ILE A 294 -11.42 3.15 -6.89
CA ILE A 294 -12.13 1.91 -6.58
C ILE A 294 -12.89 2.01 -5.25
N ILE A 295 -12.26 2.53 -4.20
CA ILE A 295 -12.91 2.73 -2.90
C ILE A 295 -14.11 3.68 -3.02
N ASP A 296 -13.96 4.78 -3.76
CA ASP A 296 -15.04 5.74 -4.01
C ASP A 296 -16.22 5.08 -4.73
N GLN A 297 -15.94 4.30 -5.78
CA GLN A 297 -16.97 3.51 -6.47
C GLN A 297 -17.70 2.54 -5.53
N GLN A 298 -16.97 1.86 -4.64
CA GLN A 298 -17.57 0.93 -3.67
C GLN A 298 -18.49 1.66 -2.68
N ILE A 299 -18.12 2.86 -2.26
CA ILE A 299 -18.93 3.71 -1.38
C ILE A 299 -20.21 4.16 -2.09
N ASP A 300 -20.10 4.61 -3.34
CA ASP A 300 -21.25 5.02 -4.16
C ASP A 300 -22.26 3.89 -4.37
N LEU A 301 -21.77 2.64 -4.40
CA LEU A 301 -22.59 1.43 -4.46
C LEU A 301 -23.13 0.96 -3.11
N GLY A 302 -22.81 1.66 -2.02
CA GLY A 302 -23.28 1.36 -0.66
C GLY A 302 -22.59 0.17 -0.01
N ILE A 303 -21.37 -0.19 -0.44
CA ILE A 303 -20.62 -1.29 0.17
C ILE A 303 -20.07 -0.85 1.52
N ASN A 304 -20.49 -1.56 2.58
CA ASN A 304 -20.00 -1.33 3.93
C ASN A 304 -18.57 -1.86 4.08
N ASN A 305 -17.64 -1.01 4.52
CA ASN A 305 -16.21 -1.31 4.66
C ASN A 305 -15.50 -1.56 3.30
N PRO A 306 -15.43 -0.54 2.44
CA PRO A 306 -14.82 -0.68 1.12
C PRO A 306 -13.35 -1.09 1.24
N ILE A 307 -12.93 -2.00 0.34
CA ILE A 307 -11.59 -2.56 0.29
C ILE A 307 -11.20 -2.85 -1.15
N CYS A 308 -9.96 -2.53 -1.50
CA CYS A 308 -9.37 -2.92 -2.77
C CYS A 308 -7.90 -3.29 -2.60
N TYR A 309 -7.33 -3.88 -3.64
CA TYR A 309 -5.95 -4.32 -3.67
C TYR A 309 -5.23 -3.77 -4.89
N GLY A 310 -3.96 -3.43 -4.73
CA GLY A 310 -3.10 -2.92 -5.78
C GLY A 310 -1.77 -3.64 -5.77
N LEU A 311 -1.29 -4.05 -6.94
CA LEU A 311 0.03 -4.63 -7.11
C LEU A 311 0.90 -3.75 -8.00
N LEU A 312 1.92 -3.14 -7.43
CA LEU A 312 2.92 -2.40 -8.19
C LEU A 312 4.10 -3.32 -8.49
N VAL A 313 4.49 -3.40 -9.76
CA VAL A 313 5.64 -4.20 -10.20
C VAL A 313 6.67 -3.29 -10.83
N GLU A 314 7.81 -3.12 -10.16
CA GLU A 314 8.93 -2.30 -10.62
C GLU A 314 10.12 -3.20 -10.97
N GLY A 315 10.27 -3.50 -12.27
CA GLY A 315 11.17 -4.54 -12.70
C GLY A 315 10.75 -5.87 -12.11
N TYR A 316 11.59 -6.48 -11.27
CA TYR A 316 11.31 -7.77 -10.65
C TYR A 316 10.76 -7.67 -9.23
N ASP A 317 10.69 -6.46 -8.67
CA ASP A 317 10.23 -6.24 -7.31
C ASP A 317 8.72 -5.95 -7.34
N CYS A 318 7.96 -6.64 -6.49
CA CYS A 318 6.51 -6.56 -6.39
C CYS A 318 6.12 -6.00 -5.03
N TYR A 319 5.21 -5.03 -5.02
CA TYR A 319 4.69 -4.37 -3.83
C TYR A 319 3.17 -4.52 -3.81
N LEU A 320 2.67 -5.33 -2.87
CA LEU A 320 1.24 -5.60 -2.72
C LEU A 320 0.65 -4.66 -1.66
N TYR A 321 -0.30 -3.84 -2.09
CA TYR A 321 -1.04 -2.91 -1.25
C TYR A 321 -2.48 -3.38 -1.00
N ARG A 322 -3.00 -3.02 0.16
CA ARG A 322 -4.43 -3.04 0.49
C ARG A 322 -4.84 -1.64 0.86
N MET A 323 -5.90 -1.14 0.24
CA MET A 323 -6.52 0.12 0.62
C MET A 323 -7.89 -0.13 1.23
N SER A 324 -8.20 0.65 2.26
CA SER A 324 -9.51 0.67 2.90
C SER A 324 -9.80 2.07 3.43
N LEU A 325 -11.09 2.36 3.62
CA LEU A 325 -11.56 3.57 4.28
C LEU A 325 -12.02 3.23 5.71
N GLU A 326 -11.36 3.79 6.72
CA GLU A 326 -11.74 3.58 8.14
C GLU A 326 -12.53 4.76 8.69
N TYR A 327 -12.13 5.98 8.30
CA TYR A 327 -12.83 7.22 8.58
C TYR A 327 -13.08 7.93 7.26
N GLU A 328 -14.08 8.81 7.24
CA GLU A 328 -14.37 9.65 6.08
C GLU A 328 -13.08 10.37 5.62
N ALA A 329 -12.86 10.44 4.31
CA ALA A 329 -11.67 11.03 3.67
C ALA A 329 -10.30 10.55 4.24
N GLU A 330 -10.22 9.34 4.80
CA GLU A 330 -8.95 8.76 5.26
C GLU A 330 -8.63 7.45 4.52
N TYR A 331 -8.10 7.57 3.30
CA TYR A 331 -7.74 6.41 2.48
C TYR A 331 -6.41 5.83 2.96
N ARG A 332 -6.49 4.76 3.76
CA ARG A 332 -5.31 4.07 4.28
C ARG A 332 -4.86 3.01 3.30
N SER A 333 -3.68 3.20 2.71
CA SER A 333 -3.02 2.18 1.90
C SER A 333 -1.90 1.53 2.68
N HIS A 334 -1.98 0.23 2.92
CA HIS A 334 -0.96 -0.52 3.62
C HIS A 334 -0.18 -1.40 2.64
N LEU A 335 1.14 -1.28 2.63
CA LEU A 335 2.00 -2.29 2.03
C LEU A 335 1.88 -3.58 2.85
N ILE A 336 1.17 -4.56 2.30
CA ILE A 336 0.96 -5.86 2.93
C ILE A 336 2.25 -6.66 2.89
N ALA A 337 2.86 -6.70 1.70
CA ALA A 337 4.00 -7.56 1.42
C ALA A 337 4.83 -7.04 0.25
N GLN A 338 6.10 -7.44 0.27
CA GLN A 338 7.02 -7.30 -0.86
C GLN A 338 7.57 -8.68 -1.23
N PHE A 339 7.63 -8.96 -2.52
CA PHE A 339 8.24 -10.19 -3.05
C PHE A 339 8.86 -9.93 -4.41
N ARG A 340 9.48 -10.94 -5.01
CA ARG A 340 10.12 -10.82 -6.32
C ARG A 340 9.51 -11.79 -7.32
N THR A 341 9.40 -11.37 -8.56
CA THR A 341 9.16 -12.27 -9.70
C THR A 341 10.47 -12.94 -10.14
N LEU A 342 10.36 -13.87 -11.08
CA LEU A 342 11.52 -14.57 -11.64
C LEU A 342 12.29 -13.68 -12.60
N ARG A 343 13.62 -13.65 -12.47
CA ARG A 343 14.53 -13.16 -13.53
C ARG A 343 14.91 -14.28 -14.48
N ASP A 344 15.16 -15.46 -13.89
CA ASP A 344 15.49 -16.70 -14.56
C ASP A 344 15.17 -17.88 -13.62
N ALA A 345 15.54 -19.09 -14.03
CA ALA A 345 15.27 -20.28 -13.23
C ALA A 345 16.08 -20.39 -11.92
N LEU A 346 17.14 -19.61 -11.73
CA LEU A 346 17.86 -19.57 -10.45
C LEU A 346 17.01 -18.92 -9.36
N ASP A 347 16.03 -18.09 -9.75
CA ASP A 347 15.11 -17.44 -8.83
C ASP A 347 13.92 -18.32 -8.43
N ILE A 348 13.81 -19.58 -8.88
CA ILE A 348 12.68 -20.46 -8.55
C ILE A 348 12.43 -20.54 -7.04
N MET A 349 13.48 -20.54 -6.22
CA MET A 349 13.31 -20.58 -4.76
C MET A 349 12.77 -19.27 -4.15
N LEU A 350 12.89 -18.14 -4.86
CA LEU A 350 12.28 -16.86 -4.47
C LEU A 350 10.75 -16.85 -4.62
N LEU A 351 10.20 -17.87 -5.30
CA LEU A 351 8.76 -18.05 -5.43
C LEU A 351 8.09 -18.46 -4.12
N LEU A 352 8.82 -19.09 -3.19
CA LEU A 352 8.21 -19.57 -1.96
C LEU A 352 7.59 -18.41 -1.14
N PRO A 353 8.30 -17.29 -0.87
CA PRO A 353 7.68 -16.10 -0.30
C PRO A 353 6.48 -15.59 -1.11
N ALA A 354 6.58 -15.51 -2.44
CA ALA A 354 5.50 -15.02 -3.30
C ALA A 354 4.25 -15.91 -3.19
N ILE A 355 4.41 -17.23 -3.29
CA ILE A 355 3.33 -18.22 -3.13
C ILE A 355 2.69 -18.09 -1.75
N ASN A 356 3.50 -17.89 -0.70
CA ASN A 356 3.00 -17.72 0.66
C ASN A 356 2.10 -16.48 0.79
N ILE A 357 2.59 -15.34 0.27
CA ILE A 357 1.87 -14.06 0.25
C ILE A 357 0.57 -14.17 -0.56
N LEU A 358 0.64 -14.73 -1.76
CA LEU A 358 -0.51 -14.86 -2.66
C LEU A 358 -1.55 -15.83 -2.09
N SER A 359 -1.13 -16.90 -1.41
CA SER A 359 -2.06 -17.81 -0.72
C SER A 359 -2.76 -17.14 0.46
N TYR A 360 -2.06 -16.29 1.22
CA TYR A 360 -2.70 -15.45 2.23
C TYR A 360 -3.70 -14.46 1.62
N LEU A 361 -3.31 -13.81 0.52
CA LEU A 361 -4.21 -12.90 -0.20
C LEU A 361 -5.47 -13.62 -0.69
N ASP A 362 -5.33 -14.85 -1.19
CA ASP A 362 -6.44 -15.66 -1.70
C ASP A 362 -7.56 -15.85 -0.67
N VAL A 363 -7.18 -16.16 0.57
CA VAL A 363 -8.10 -16.31 1.71
C VAL A 363 -8.77 -14.96 2.04
N ASN A 364 -8.00 -13.87 2.04
CA ASN A 364 -8.52 -12.54 2.36
C ASN A 364 -9.46 -12.00 1.28
N ILE A 365 -9.16 -12.24 0.00
CA ILE A 365 -10.04 -11.90 -1.12
C ILE A 365 -11.36 -12.64 -0.98
N TYR A 366 -11.32 -13.94 -0.67
CA TYR A 366 -12.53 -14.74 -0.44
C TYR A 366 -13.38 -14.17 0.70
N ILE A 367 -12.78 -13.86 1.85
CA ILE A 367 -13.51 -13.27 2.99
C ILE A 367 -14.12 -11.91 2.61
N SER A 368 -13.36 -11.07 1.92
CA SER A 368 -13.79 -9.71 1.55
C SER A 368 -14.90 -9.72 0.51
N SER A 369 -14.83 -10.60 -0.49
CA SER A 369 -15.88 -10.74 -1.50
C SER A 369 -17.19 -11.22 -0.89
N HIS A 370 -17.14 -12.15 0.07
CA HIS A 370 -18.34 -12.65 0.74
C HIS A 370 -19.00 -11.59 1.63
N LYS A 371 -18.21 -10.79 2.36
CA LYS A 371 -18.74 -9.67 3.14
C LYS A 371 -19.36 -8.58 2.28
N SER A 372 -18.86 -8.39 1.04
CA SER A 372 -19.41 -7.41 0.10
C SER A 372 -20.70 -7.91 -0.58
N MET A 373 -20.94 -9.22 -0.59
CA MET A 373 -22.14 -9.84 -1.16
C MET A 373 -23.30 -10.02 -0.16
N SER A 374 -23.01 -9.96 1.14
CA SER A 374 -24.00 -10.03 2.22
C SER A 374 -24.62 -8.68 2.47
#